data_AF-A0A660N0I2-F1
#
_entry.id   AF-A0A660N0I2-F1
#
_cell.length_a   1.000
_cell.length_b   1.000
_cell.length_c   1.000
_cell.angle_alpha   90.00
_cell.angle_beta   90.00
_cell.angle_gamma   90.00
#
_symmetry.space_group_name_H-M   'P 1'
#
loop_
_entity.id
_entity.type
_entity.pdbx_description
1 polymer ?
#
loop_
_entity_poly.entity_id
_entity_poly.type
_entity_poly.pdbx_seq_one_letter_code
_entity_poly.pdbx_strand_id
1 'polypeptide(L)'
;MSQSRFNQTGPKIGLSVRLAETAEEVAAAQRLRYRVFAQELGAEIDSDNGRDIDPYDEHCHHLLAFDEATGEVIGCYRLITEEAAKKVGGWYS
;
A
#
# COMPACT_ATOMS: atom_id res chain seq x y z
N MET A 1 25.19 -3.32 -20.37
CA MET A 1 23.91 -3.40 -19.62
C MET A 1 24.07 -4.47 -18.58
N SER A 2 23.98 -4.13 -17.28
CA SER A 2 24.14 -5.12 -16.20
C SER A 2 22.91 -6.03 -16.19
N GLN A 3 23.12 -7.35 -16.28
CA GLN A 3 22.01 -8.30 -16.16
C GLN A 3 21.45 -8.22 -14.73
N SER A 4 20.11 -8.24 -14.60
CA SER A 4 19.46 -8.27 -13.29
C SER A 4 19.95 -9.48 -12.49
N ARG A 5 20.44 -9.26 -11.27
CA ARG A 5 20.80 -10.33 -10.32
C ARG A 5 19.59 -11.04 -9.72
N PHE A 6 18.38 -10.58 -10.02
CA PHE A 6 17.11 -11.05 -9.47
C PHE A 6 16.26 -11.69 -10.56
N ASN A 7 15.37 -12.60 -10.13
CA ASN A 7 14.46 -13.44 -10.92
C ASN A 7 14.62 -13.33 -12.45
N GLN A 8 15.46 -14.18 -13.02
CA GLN A 8 15.72 -14.21 -14.47
C GLN A 8 14.84 -15.21 -15.22
N THR A 9 14.24 -16.18 -14.52
CA THR A 9 13.56 -17.33 -15.11
C THR A 9 12.05 -17.36 -14.84
N GLY A 10 11.57 -16.60 -13.86
CA GLY A 10 10.15 -16.49 -13.57
C GLY A 10 9.38 -15.75 -14.66
N PRO A 11 8.05 -15.97 -14.76
CA PRO A 11 7.21 -15.25 -15.70
C PRO A 11 7.30 -13.75 -15.46
N LYS A 12 7.42 -12.99 -16.55
CA LYS A 12 7.27 -11.54 -16.51
C LYS A 12 5.80 -11.23 -16.33
N ILE A 13 5.41 -10.91 -15.11
CA ILE A 13 4.14 -10.26 -14.81
C ILE A 13 4.33 -8.75 -15.00
N GLY A 14 3.41 -8.12 -15.74
CA GLY A 14 3.38 -6.66 -15.89
C GLY A 14 3.04 -6.06 -14.54
N LEU A 15 4.05 -5.60 -13.81
CA LEU A 15 3.90 -5.06 -12.47
C LEU A 15 4.73 -3.79 -12.36
N SER A 16 4.09 -2.71 -11.93
CA SER A 16 4.77 -1.46 -11.63
C SER A 16 4.62 -1.13 -10.15
N VAL A 17 5.62 -0.44 -9.59
CA VAL A 17 5.61 0.01 -8.20
C VAL A 17 5.93 1.49 -8.16
N ARG A 18 5.10 2.28 -7.49
CA ARG A 18 5.32 3.72 -7.29
C ARG A 18 4.64 4.23 -6.03
N LEU A 19 4.97 5.45 -5.62
CA LEU A 19 4.21 6.13 -4.58
C LEU A 19 2.84 6.57 -5.12
N ALA A 20 1.84 6.57 -4.24
CA ALA A 20 0.56 7.18 -4.50
C ALA A 20 0.71 8.70 -4.68
N GLU A 21 0.02 9.24 -5.67
CA GLU A 21 0.03 10.66 -6.03
C GLU A 21 -1.34 11.31 -5.83
N THR A 22 -2.42 10.51 -5.73
CA THR A 22 -3.79 11.01 -5.58
C THR A 22 -4.51 10.41 -4.37
N ALA A 23 -5.57 11.09 -3.93
CA ALA A 23 -6.43 10.59 -2.86
C ALA A 23 -7.17 9.31 -3.27
N GLU A 24 -7.52 9.14 -4.55
CA GLU A 24 -8.13 7.90 -5.04
C GLU A 24 -7.19 6.70 -4.91
N GLU A 25 -5.88 6.91 -5.11
CA GLU A 25 -4.85 5.87 -4.99
C GLU A 25 -4.63 5.47 -3.53
N VAL A 26 -4.58 6.45 -2.62
CA VAL A 26 -4.57 6.17 -1.17
C VAL A 26 -5.83 5.40 -0.78
N ALA A 27 -7.00 5.81 -1.28
CA ALA A 27 -8.25 5.11 -1.01
C ALA A 27 -8.26 3.67 -1.58
N ALA A 28 -7.56 3.41 -2.69
CA ALA A 28 -7.39 2.05 -3.22
C ALA A 28 -6.55 1.19 -2.27
N ALA A 29 -5.46 1.74 -1.71
CA ALA A 29 -4.66 1.06 -0.69
C ALA A 29 -5.48 0.75 0.58
N GLN A 30 -6.29 1.71 1.04
CA GLN A 30 -7.16 1.52 2.21
C GLN A 30 -8.23 0.44 1.98
N ARG A 31 -8.80 0.36 0.77
CA ARG A 31 -9.73 -0.73 0.39
C ARG A 31 -9.02 -2.08 0.35
N LEU A 32 -7.79 -2.12 -0.18
CA LEU A 32 -7.00 -3.35 -0.23
C LEU A 32 -6.67 -3.85 1.18
N ARG A 33 -6.23 -2.96 2.08
CA ARG A 33 -5.99 -3.29 3.49
C ARG A 33 -7.25 -3.77 4.19
N TYR A 34 -8.40 -3.13 3.97
CA TYR A 34 -9.67 -3.59 4.54
C TYR A 34 -10.01 -5.00 4.09
N ARG A 35 -9.89 -5.28 2.77
CA ARG A 35 -10.12 -6.63 2.22
C ARG A 35 -9.21 -7.66 2.91
N VAL A 36 -7.92 -7.40 2.97
CA VAL A 36 -6.96 -8.35 3.55
C VAL A 36 -7.17 -8.50 5.07
N PHE A 37 -7.14 -7.39 5.82
CA PHE A 37 -7.17 -7.46 7.28
C PHE A 37 -8.54 -7.82 7.83
N ALA A 38 -9.61 -7.14 7.41
CA ALA A 38 -10.95 -7.41 7.94
C ALA A 38 -11.59 -8.65 7.30
N GLN A 39 -11.56 -8.76 5.97
CA GLN A 39 -12.34 -9.81 5.29
C GLN A 39 -11.61 -11.15 5.22
N GLU A 40 -10.29 -11.16 5.00
CA GLU A 40 -9.51 -12.40 4.88
C GLU A 40 -8.91 -12.85 6.21
N LEU A 41 -8.40 -11.92 7.03
CA LEU A 41 -7.71 -12.22 8.29
C LEU A 41 -8.56 -12.02 9.55
N GLY A 42 -9.78 -11.48 9.42
CA GLY A 42 -10.75 -11.37 10.51
C GLY A 42 -10.44 -10.29 11.54
N ALA A 43 -9.66 -9.26 11.19
CA ALA A 43 -9.45 -8.11 12.06
C ALA A 43 -10.74 -7.29 12.22
N GLU A 44 -11.02 -6.84 13.44
CA GLU A 44 -12.10 -5.88 13.70
C GLU A 44 -11.63 -4.47 13.32
N ILE A 45 -12.07 -4.00 12.16
CA ILE A 45 -11.79 -2.64 11.66
C ILE A 45 -13.10 -1.87 11.68
N ASP A 46 -13.13 -0.80 12.47
CA ASP A 46 -14.24 0.16 12.47
C ASP A 46 -14.23 0.94 11.15
N SER A 47 -15.14 0.61 10.24
CA SER A 47 -15.15 1.14 8.88
C SER A 47 -16.56 1.18 8.29
N ASP A 48 -17.04 2.39 8.00
CA ASP A 48 -18.36 2.60 7.41
C ASP A 48 -18.37 2.51 5.87
N ASN A 49 -17.20 2.42 5.24
CA ASN A 49 -17.05 2.54 3.78
C ASN A 49 -16.15 1.45 3.16
N GLY A 50 -15.84 0.38 3.91
CA GLY A 50 -14.99 -0.71 3.45
C GLY A 50 -13.54 -0.29 3.21
N ARG A 51 -13.03 0.64 4.03
CA ARG A 51 -11.65 1.13 4.00
C ARG A 51 -11.04 1.04 5.39
N ASP A 52 -9.83 0.52 5.45
CA ASP A 52 -8.99 0.57 6.64
C ASP A 52 -8.30 1.93 6.65
N ILE A 53 -8.78 2.86 7.49
CA ILE A 53 -8.26 4.23 7.60
C ILE A 53 -7.79 4.44 9.02
N ASP A 54 -6.57 4.94 9.18
CA ASP A 54 -6.05 5.33 10.49
C ASP A 54 -5.32 6.70 10.44
N PRO A 55 -5.01 7.32 11.60
CA PRO A 55 -4.33 8.63 11.64
C PRO A 55 -2.93 8.66 11.02
N TYR A 56 -2.28 7.53 10.79
CA TYR A 56 -0.96 7.50 10.14
C TYR A 56 -1.07 7.69 8.63
N ASP A 57 -2.24 7.48 8.02
CA ASP A 57 -2.40 7.53 6.57
C ASP A 57 -2.06 8.89 5.95
N GLU A 58 -2.34 9.99 6.66
CA GLU A 58 -2.00 11.35 6.20
C GLU A 58 -0.50 11.66 6.31
N HIS A 59 0.25 10.87 7.07
CA HIS A 59 1.67 11.05 7.35
C HIS A 59 2.57 10.07 6.60
N CYS A 60 1.98 9.03 5.99
CA CYS A 60 2.71 8.01 5.26
C CYS A 60 2.74 8.31 3.76
N HIS A 61 3.88 8.01 3.14
CA HIS A 61 3.89 7.71 1.72
C HIS A 61 3.35 6.30 1.50
N HIS A 62 2.41 6.15 0.57
CA HIS A 62 1.82 4.85 0.24
C HIS A 62 2.54 4.30 -1.00
N LEU A 63 3.37 3.29 -0.83
CA LEU A 63 4.01 2.57 -1.92
C LEU A 63 3.03 1.52 -2.46
N LEU A 64 2.63 1.64 -3.72
CA LEU A 64 1.61 0.81 -4.34
C LEU A 64 2.22 -0.06 -5.43
N ALA A 65 1.82 -1.33 -5.44
CA ALA A 65 2.07 -2.25 -6.54
C ALA A 65 0.82 -2.33 -7.41
N PHE A 66 0.99 -2.14 -8.72
CA PHE A 66 -0.09 -2.18 -9.71
C PHE A 66 0.09 -3.36 -10.65
N ASP A 67 -1.01 -4.03 -10.98
CA ASP A 67 -1.08 -4.87 -12.18
C ASP A 67 -1.16 -3.95 -13.40
N GLU A 68 -0.17 -4.03 -14.30
CA GLU A 68 -0.12 -3.17 -15.49
C GLU A 68 -1.22 -3.49 -16.51
N ALA A 69 -1.80 -4.69 -16.49
CA ALA A 69 -2.85 -5.09 -17.42
C ALA A 69 -4.21 -4.48 -17.04
N THR A 70 -4.49 -4.36 -15.73
CA THR A 70 -5.79 -3.88 -15.22
C THR A 70 -5.72 -2.48 -14.64
N GLY A 71 -4.53 -2.02 -14.25
CA GLY A 71 -4.33 -0.78 -13.48
C GLY A 71 -4.74 -0.90 -12.01
N GLU A 72 -5.08 -2.11 -11.53
CA GLU A 72 -5.52 -2.32 -10.15
C GLU A 72 -4.35 -2.31 -9.17
N VAL A 73 -4.58 -1.75 -7.98
CA VAL A 73 -3.65 -1.86 -6.85
C VAL A 73 -3.75 -3.26 -6.26
N ILE A 74 -2.68 -4.03 -6.37
CA ILE A 74 -2.58 -5.43 -5.93
C ILE A 74 -1.68 -5.62 -4.70
N GLY A 75 -1.01 -4.55 -4.27
CA GLY A 75 -0.20 -4.52 -3.06
C GLY A 75 0.00 -3.09 -2.57
N CYS A 76 0.17 -2.91 -1.27
CA CYS A 76 0.49 -1.62 -0.69
C CYS A 76 1.43 -1.75 0.51
N TYR A 77 2.27 -0.75 0.72
CA TYR A 77 3.12 -0.61 1.89
C TYR A 77 3.15 0.86 2.33
N ARG A 78 3.19 1.11 3.64
CA ARG A 78 3.30 2.48 4.19
C ARG A 78 4.74 2.80 4.53
N LEU A 79 5.21 3.97 4.13
CA LEU A 79 6.54 4.48 4.47
C LEU A 79 6.36 5.77 5.25
N ILE A 80 6.79 5.77 6.51
CA ILE A 80 6.78 6.98 7.34
C ILE A 80 8.22 7.47 7.49
N THR A 81 8.43 8.78 7.33
CA THR A 81 9.74 9.39 7.58
C THR A 81 9.94 9.64 9.06
N GLU A 82 11.18 9.76 9.52
CA GLU A 82 11.47 10.10 10.93
C GLU A 82 10.79 11.41 11.36
N GLU A 83 10.78 12.41 10.47
CA GLU A 83 10.12 13.70 10.74
C GLU A 83 8.60 13.53 10.92
N ALA A 84 7.95 12.74 10.05
CA ALA A 84 6.52 12.47 10.13
C ALA A 84 6.17 11.65 11.37
N ALA A 85 6.98 10.63 11.71
CA ALA A 85 6.82 9.83 12.92
C ALA A 85 6.86 10.70 14.19
N LYS A 86 7.76 11.68 14.26
CA LYS A 86 7.83 12.64 15.38
C LYS A 86 6.56 13.51 15.48
N LYS A 87 5.91 13.84 14.35
CA LYS A 87 4.68 14.66 14.33
C LYS A 87 3.44 13.87 14.78
N VAL A 88 3.33 12.60 14.38
CA VAL A 88 2.19 11.72 14.73
C VAL A 88 2.37 11.02 16.08
N GLY A 89 3.47 11.27 16.80
CA GLY A 89 3.71 10.75 18.15
C GLY A 89 4.36 9.38 18.21
N GLY A 90 4.84 8.84 17.09
CA GLY A 90 5.59 7.58 17.04
C GLY A 90 5.67 6.95 15.66
N TRP A 91 6.36 5.83 15.59
CA TRP A 91 6.27 4.91 14.44
C TRP A 91 4.92 4.18 14.50
N TYR A 92 4.37 3.80 13.35
CA TYR A 92 3.23 2.89 13.33
C TYR A 92 3.71 1.48 13.75
N SER A 93 2.98 0.81 14.64
CA SER A 93 3.21 -0.57 15.08
C SER A 93 2.02 -1.45 14.73
#